data_AF-A0A1G0LMY4-F1
#
_entry.id   AF-A0A1G0LMY4-F1
#
_cell.length_a   1.000
_cell.length_b   1.000
_cell.length_c   1.000
_cell.angle_alpha   90.00
_cell.angle_beta   90.00
_cell.angle_gamma   90.00
#
_symmetry.space_group_name_H-M   'P 1'
#
loop_
_entity.id
_entity.type
_entity.pdbx_description
1 polymer ?
#
loop_
_entity_poly.entity_id
_entity_poly.type
_entity_poly.pdbx_seq_one_letter_code
_entity_poly.pdbx_strand_id
1 'polypeptide(L)'
;MIDAEKECEDNEILLLDEILDLDEELEEFGEDATEKEFRSKYQMSQAMGISEKIKTALTGDKEWRAILIKDANKLVSGAVVKNPRITDAEILNILKVGVQNDEIIRTICDNKEWVKNYLIRKALVECPKTPLPKALRFLSSLNEKDIAGYAKSKNISSVVSTQARRMIMNKKS
;
A
#
# COMPACT_ATOMS: atom_id res chain seq x y z
N MET A 1 72.25 -19.35 -34.15
CA MET A 1 71.19 -20.18 -33.52
C MET A 1 70.72 -19.50 -32.23
N ILE A 2 70.41 -18.19 -32.31
CA ILE A 2 69.94 -17.36 -31.19
C ILE A 2 68.81 -16.42 -31.67
N ASP A 3 68.52 -16.34 -32.97
CA ASP A 3 67.60 -15.34 -33.52
C ASP A 3 66.11 -15.76 -33.56
N ALA A 4 65.76 -16.96 -33.07
CA ALA A 4 64.36 -17.45 -33.08
C ALA A 4 63.70 -17.49 -31.69
N GLU A 5 64.47 -17.41 -30.60
CA GLU A 5 63.93 -17.37 -29.24
C GLU A 5 63.56 -15.94 -28.80
N LYS A 6 64.21 -14.93 -29.41
CA LYS A 6 64.00 -13.52 -29.06
C LYS A 6 62.74 -12.90 -29.68
N GLU A 7 62.30 -13.40 -30.84
CA GLU A 7 61.04 -12.99 -31.47
C GLU A 7 59.79 -13.58 -30.77
N CYS A 8 59.96 -14.59 -29.91
CA CYS A 8 58.87 -15.25 -29.21
C CYS A 8 58.51 -14.53 -27.90
N GLU A 9 59.51 -14.03 -27.15
CA GLU A 9 59.28 -13.29 -25.89
C GLU A 9 58.71 -11.88 -26.14
N ASP A 10 59.17 -11.19 -27.19
CA ASP A 10 58.70 -9.83 -27.52
C ASP A 10 57.22 -9.83 -27.97
N ASN A 11 56.75 -10.93 -28.58
CA ASN A 11 55.37 -11.08 -29.04
C ASN A 11 54.40 -11.51 -27.91
N GLU A 12 54.92 -12.14 -26.85
CA GLU A 12 54.14 -12.50 -25.65
C GLU A 12 53.94 -11.29 -24.72
N ILE A 13 54.91 -10.37 -24.67
CA ILE A 13 54.80 -9.10 -23.94
C ILE A 13 53.82 -8.14 -24.64
N LEU A 14 53.85 -8.06 -25.98
CA LEU A 14 52.89 -7.25 -26.75
C LEU A 14 51.44 -7.77 -26.63
N LEU A 15 51.24 -9.08 -26.51
CA LEU A 15 49.91 -9.65 -26.26
C LEU A 15 49.40 -9.36 -24.83
N LEU A 16 50.29 -9.12 -23.88
CA LEU A 16 49.89 -8.89 -22.48
C LEU A 16 49.49 -7.42 -22.24
N ASP A 17 50.19 -6.48 -22.88
CA ASP A 17 49.82 -5.05 -22.84
C ASP A 17 48.49 -4.79 -23.58
N GLU A 18 48.24 -5.47 -24.71
CA GLU A 18 46.97 -5.33 -25.46
C GLU A 18 45.77 -5.97 -24.72
N ILE A 19 46.01 -6.95 -23.84
CA ILE A 19 44.98 -7.53 -22.95
C ILE A 19 44.73 -6.61 -21.74
N LEU A 20 45.76 -5.95 -21.21
CA LEU A 20 45.65 -5.01 -20.08
C LEU A 20 44.88 -3.74 -20.46
N ASP A 21 45.09 -3.21 -21.67
CA ASP A 21 44.35 -2.03 -22.17
C ASP A 21 42.86 -2.35 -22.47
N LEU A 22 42.53 -3.61 -22.80
CA LEU A 22 41.16 -4.08 -23.02
C LEU A 22 40.37 -4.29 -21.72
N ASP A 23 41.05 -4.64 -20.62
CA ASP A 23 40.42 -4.76 -19.29
C ASP A 23 40.10 -3.36 -18.71
N GLU A 24 40.93 -2.35 -18.99
CA GLU A 24 40.73 -0.97 -18.48
C GLU A 24 39.59 -0.23 -19.21
N GLU A 25 39.39 -0.45 -20.52
CA GLU A 25 38.22 0.09 -21.27
C GLU A 25 36.89 -0.60 -20.91
N LEU A 26 36.89 -1.84 -20.40
CA LEU A 26 35.69 -2.55 -19.97
C LEU A 26 35.22 -2.15 -18.56
N GLU A 27 36.12 -1.65 -17.71
CA GLU A 27 35.76 -1.11 -16.39
C GLU A 27 35.06 0.26 -16.50
N GLU A 28 35.40 1.09 -17.49
CA GLU A 28 34.78 2.42 -17.65
C GLU A 28 33.33 2.37 -18.19
N PHE A 29 32.91 1.25 -18.80
CA PHE A 29 31.51 1.01 -19.19
C PHE A 29 30.65 0.41 -18.06
N GLY A 30 31.25 0.11 -16.91
CA GLY A 30 30.62 -0.60 -15.79
C GLY A 30 30.10 0.27 -14.64
N GLU A 31 30.43 1.57 -14.60
CA GLU A 31 30.22 2.38 -13.38
C GLU A 31 28.96 3.27 -13.36
N ASP A 32 28.15 3.32 -14.43
CA ASP A 32 26.89 4.09 -14.42
C ASP A 32 25.62 3.24 -14.17
N ALA A 33 25.78 1.93 -13.95
CA ALA A 33 24.64 1.00 -13.83
C ALA A 33 24.43 0.40 -12.43
N THR A 34 25.33 0.59 -11.46
CA THR A 34 25.33 -0.20 -10.21
C THR A 34 25.06 0.58 -8.91
N GLU A 35 24.91 1.91 -8.95
CA GLU A 35 24.64 2.71 -7.73
C GLU A 35 23.29 3.44 -7.70
N LYS A 36 22.31 2.99 -8.50
CA LYS A 36 20.91 3.20 -8.10
C LYS A 36 20.62 2.20 -6.99
N GLU A 37 21.02 2.56 -5.78
CA GLU A 37 20.63 1.89 -4.53
C GLU A 37 19.22 1.35 -4.70
N PHE A 38 19.04 0.03 -4.55
CA PHE A 38 17.73 -0.60 -4.40
C PHE A 38 17.10 -0.09 -3.09
N ARG A 39 16.79 1.21 -3.02
CA ARG A 39 16.02 1.79 -1.94
C ARG A 39 14.69 1.07 -2.00
N SER A 40 14.35 0.41 -0.91
CA SER A 40 13.00 -0.11 -0.75
C SER A 40 12.03 1.03 -1.05
N LYS A 41 10.91 0.76 -1.73
CA LYS A 41 9.89 1.80 -2.00
C LYS A 41 9.48 2.56 -0.73
N TYR A 42 9.62 1.90 0.44
CA TYR A 42 9.50 2.54 1.74
C TYR A 42 10.54 3.63 1.99
N GLN A 43 11.83 3.36 1.78
CA GLN A 43 12.91 4.35 1.90
C GLN A 43 12.74 5.49 0.91
N MET A 44 12.37 5.19 -0.33
CA MET A 44 12.04 6.22 -1.33
C MET A 44 10.87 7.10 -0.85
N SER A 45 9.82 6.50 -0.27
CA SER A 45 8.72 7.27 0.29
C SER A 45 9.17 8.23 1.39
N GLN A 46 10.15 7.86 2.23
CA GLN A 46 10.62 8.76 3.29
C GLN A 46 11.41 9.96 2.75
N ALA A 47 12.12 9.78 1.63
CA ALA A 47 12.89 10.85 1.00
C ALA A 47 12.04 11.83 0.18
N MET A 48 10.85 11.43 -0.29
CA MET A 48 9.96 12.27 -1.10
C MET A 48 9.30 13.40 -0.30
N GLY A 49 9.15 14.56 -0.95
CA GLY A 49 8.35 15.66 -0.42
C GLY A 49 6.84 15.34 -0.37
N ILE A 50 6.08 16.04 0.47
CA ILE A 50 4.64 15.80 0.66
C ILE A 50 3.86 15.89 -0.67
N SER A 51 4.17 16.89 -1.51
CA SER A 51 3.51 17.08 -2.80
C SER A 51 3.78 15.94 -3.79
N GLU A 52 4.99 15.40 -3.77
CA GLU A 52 5.37 14.25 -4.59
C GLU A 52 4.69 12.98 -4.10
N LYS A 53 4.67 12.75 -2.79
CA LYS A 53 3.90 11.65 -2.17
C LYS A 53 2.44 11.66 -2.58
N ILE A 54 1.80 12.82 -2.64
CA ILE A 54 0.40 12.94 -3.08
C ILE A 54 0.25 12.52 -4.55
N LYS A 55 1.14 12.98 -5.44
CA LYS A 55 1.13 12.56 -6.85
C LYS A 55 1.31 11.05 -6.97
N THR A 56 2.31 10.50 -6.29
CA THR A 56 2.59 9.06 -6.26
C THR A 56 1.44 8.26 -5.65
N ALA A 57 0.72 8.79 -4.66
CA ALA A 57 -0.47 8.15 -4.10
C ALA A 57 -1.60 8.01 -5.13
N LEU A 58 -1.76 9.01 -6.01
CA LEU A 58 -2.80 9.04 -7.03
C LEU A 58 -2.50 8.18 -8.26
N THR A 59 -1.22 8.10 -8.67
CA THR A 59 -0.82 7.39 -9.90
C THR A 59 -0.13 6.06 -9.66
N GLY A 60 0.40 5.85 -8.45
CA GLY A 60 1.29 4.74 -8.13
C GLY A 60 0.63 3.37 -8.07
N ASP A 61 1.51 2.37 -8.12
CA ASP A 61 1.15 0.95 -8.06
C ASP A 61 0.64 0.51 -6.69
N LYS A 62 0.18 -0.74 -6.62
CA LYS A 62 -0.30 -1.40 -5.40
C LYS A 62 0.66 -1.24 -4.21
N GLU A 63 1.96 -1.36 -4.45
CA GLU A 63 2.98 -1.23 -3.39
C GLU A 63 3.06 0.19 -2.84
N TRP A 64 3.03 1.20 -3.71
CA TRP A 64 3.01 2.60 -3.30
C TRP A 64 1.78 2.92 -2.46
N ARG A 65 0.61 2.41 -2.83
CA ARG A 65 -0.62 2.57 -2.03
C ARG A 65 -0.52 1.92 -0.66
N ALA A 66 0.03 0.70 -0.58
CA ALA A 66 0.20 -0.03 0.68
C ALA A 66 1.17 0.66 1.65
N ILE A 67 2.17 1.38 1.12
CA ILE A 67 3.11 2.18 1.91
C ILE A 67 2.47 3.51 2.33
N LEU A 68 1.96 4.29 1.36
CA LEU A 68 1.49 5.64 1.58
C LEU A 68 0.19 5.73 2.40
N ILE A 69 -0.58 4.65 2.49
CA ILE A 69 -1.75 4.61 3.39
C ILE A 69 -1.37 4.70 4.87
N LYS A 70 -0.15 4.25 5.23
CA LYS A 70 0.40 4.31 6.59
C LYS A 70 1.23 5.56 6.85
N ASP A 71 1.31 6.47 5.87
CA ASP A 71 2.06 7.71 6.02
C ASP A 71 1.49 8.56 7.17
N ALA A 72 2.36 9.31 7.85
CA ALA A 72 1.98 10.16 8.97
C ALA A 72 1.07 11.32 8.54
N ASN A 73 1.17 11.76 7.28
CA ASN A 73 0.38 12.86 6.76
C ASN A 73 -0.99 12.39 6.25
N LYS A 74 -2.05 12.89 6.89
CA LYS A 74 -3.45 12.59 6.55
C LYS A 74 -3.81 12.92 5.10
N LEU A 75 -3.20 13.95 4.50
CA LEU A 75 -3.44 14.32 3.11
C LEU A 75 -2.91 13.27 2.14
N VAL A 76 -1.74 12.70 2.43
CA VAL A 76 -1.12 11.63 1.63
C VAL A 76 -1.96 10.36 1.72
N SER A 77 -2.32 9.91 2.93
CA SER A 77 -3.17 8.74 3.12
C SER A 77 -4.55 8.91 2.46
N GLY A 78 -5.10 10.13 2.51
CA GLY A 78 -6.36 10.47 1.86
C GLY A 78 -6.29 10.43 0.32
N ALA A 79 -5.14 10.81 -0.26
CA ALA A 79 -4.93 10.75 -1.70
C ALA A 79 -4.89 9.30 -2.23
N VAL A 80 -4.38 8.36 -1.44
CA VAL A 80 -4.33 6.93 -1.82
C VAL A 80 -5.73 6.38 -2.13
N VAL A 81 -6.73 6.77 -1.34
CA VAL A 81 -8.12 6.26 -1.49
C VAL A 81 -8.84 6.89 -2.67
N LYS A 82 -8.36 8.04 -3.16
CA LYS A 82 -8.86 8.70 -4.37
C LYS A 82 -8.26 8.12 -5.65
N ASN A 83 -7.31 7.20 -5.55
CA ASN A 83 -6.69 6.56 -6.71
C ASN A 83 -7.73 5.67 -7.42
N PRO A 84 -7.94 5.82 -8.74
CA PRO A 84 -8.93 5.04 -9.50
C PRO A 84 -8.59 3.54 -9.58
N ARG A 85 -7.34 3.15 -9.30
CA ARG A 85 -6.87 1.75 -9.33
C ARG A 85 -7.02 1.03 -7.99
N ILE A 86 -7.66 1.65 -7.01
CA ILE A 86 -7.87 1.01 -5.71
C ILE A 86 -8.90 -0.11 -5.82
N THR A 87 -8.59 -1.23 -5.21
CA THR A 87 -9.45 -2.43 -5.23
C THR A 87 -10.23 -2.58 -3.93
N ASP A 88 -11.38 -3.25 -4.00
CA ASP A 88 -12.20 -3.59 -2.83
C ASP A 88 -11.41 -4.34 -1.74
N ALA A 89 -10.48 -5.21 -2.15
CA ALA A 89 -9.64 -5.97 -1.24
C ALA A 89 -8.69 -5.06 -0.45
N GLU A 90 -8.14 -4.03 -1.09
CA GLU A 90 -7.32 -3.01 -0.42
C GLU A 90 -8.17 -2.21 0.57
N ILE A 91 -9.35 -1.75 0.17
CA ILE A 91 -10.28 -1.03 1.06
C ILE A 91 -10.63 -1.87 2.29
N LEU A 92 -10.92 -3.15 2.10
CA LEU A 92 -11.21 -4.06 3.22
C LEU A 92 -10.02 -4.18 4.18
N ASN A 93 -8.80 -4.27 3.65
CA ASN A 93 -7.60 -4.33 4.48
C ASN A 93 -7.40 -3.02 5.27
N ILE A 94 -7.65 -1.88 4.63
CA ILE A 94 -7.56 -0.55 5.25
C ILE A 94 -8.55 -0.43 6.42
N LEU A 95 -9.80 -0.89 6.23
CA LEU A 95 -10.81 -0.88 7.29
C LEU A 95 -10.47 -1.82 8.46
N LYS A 96 -9.85 -2.98 8.19
CA LYS A 96 -9.46 -3.96 9.21
C LYS A 96 -8.29 -3.52 10.07
N VAL A 97 -7.26 -2.95 9.44
CA VAL A 97 -6.07 -2.46 10.16
C VAL A 97 -6.40 -1.23 11.02
N GLY A 98 -7.45 -0.50 10.66
CA GLY A 98 -7.88 0.70 11.35
C GLY A 98 -7.27 1.93 10.71
N VAL A 99 -8.13 2.89 10.36
CA VAL A 99 -7.74 4.10 9.63
C VAL A 99 -7.59 5.26 10.60
N GLN A 100 -6.47 5.96 10.52
CA GLN A 100 -6.20 7.15 11.35
C GLN A 100 -6.89 8.43 10.84
N ASN A 101 -7.30 8.43 9.56
CA ASN A 101 -7.93 9.56 8.91
C ASN A 101 -9.44 9.34 8.72
N ASP A 102 -10.24 10.19 9.36
CA ASP A 102 -11.70 10.16 9.28
C ASP A 102 -12.21 10.51 7.85
N GLU A 103 -11.46 11.31 7.09
CA GLU A 103 -11.82 11.68 5.70
C GLU A 103 -11.81 10.47 4.75
N ILE A 104 -10.92 9.52 4.99
CA ILE A 104 -10.88 8.25 4.24
C ILE A 104 -12.17 7.49 4.47
N ILE A 105 -12.58 7.35 5.74
CA ILE A 105 -13.81 6.63 6.09
C ILE A 105 -15.04 7.31 5.49
N ARG A 106 -15.10 8.64 5.50
CA ARG A 106 -16.17 9.40 4.84
C ARG A 106 -16.23 9.11 3.35
N THR A 107 -15.10 9.23 2.66
CA THR A 107 -14.98 8.92 1.22
C THR A 107 -15.45 7.49 0.93
N ILE A 108 -15.07 6.52 1.77
CA ILE A 108 -15.50 5.13 1.62
C ILE A 108 -17.01 4.98 1.80
N CYS A 109 -17.58 5.68 2.78
CA CYS A 109 -19.01 5.64 3.06
C CYS A 109 -19.88 6.38 2.03
N ASP A 110 -19.30 7.26 1.23
CA ASP A 110 -19.99 7.98 0.15
C ASP A 110 -19.98 7.18 -1.15
N ASN A 111 -18.99 6.31 -1.35
CA ASN A 111 -18.90 5.47 -2.53
C ASN A 111 -19.92 4.31 -2.49
N LYS A 112 -20.87 4.32 -3.43
CA LYS A 112 -21.94 3.31 -3.53
C LYS A 112 -21.44 1.94 -3.96
N GLU A 113 -20.36 1.88 -4.75
CA GLU A 113 -19.81 0.62 -5.25
C GLU A 113 -19.24 -0.20 -4.10
N TRP A 114 -18.42 0.43 -3.24
CA TRP A 114 -17.85 -0.22 -2.07
C TRP A 114 -18.92 -0.60 -1.03
N VAL A 115 -19.92 0.25 -0.80
CA VAL A 115 -21.03 -0.03 0.12
C VAL A 115 -21.91 -1.19 -0.36
N LYS A 116 -21.93 -1.51 -1.66
CA LYS A 116 -22.66 -2.69 -2.17
C LYS A 116 -22.05 -3.99 -1.63
N ASN A 117 -20.74 -4.02 -1.42
CA ASN A 117 -20.03 -5.17 -0.90
C ASN A 117 -20.36 -5.41 0.59
N TYR A 118 -20.85 -6.62 0.89
CA TYR A 118 -21.26 -7.00 2.24
C TYR A 118 -20.12 -6.92 3.26
N LEU A 119 -18.92 -7.35 2.86
CA LEU A 119 -17.74 -7.38 3.74
C LEU A 119 -17.28 -5.98 4.12
N ILE A 120 -17.38 -5.03 3.19
CA ILE A 120 -17.05 -3.63 3.43
C ILE A 120 -18.07 -3.01 4.40
N ARG A 121 -19.38 -3.25 4.21
CA ARG A 121 -20.41 -2.78 5.17
C ARG A 121 -20.17 -3.32 6.57
N LYS A 122 -19.84 -4.60 6.69
CA LYS A 122 -19.48 -5.25 7.96
C LYS A 122 -18.28 -4.55 8.62
N ALA A 123 -17.18 -4.37 7.88
CA ALA A 123 -16.00 -3.70 8.41
C ALA A 123 -16.25 -2.23 8.79
N LEU A 124 -17.11 -1.51 8.05
CA LEU A 124 -17.51 -0.13 8.38
C LEU A 124 -18.31 -0.04 9.69
N VAL A 125 -19.14 -1.03 10.00
CA VAL A 125 -19.90 -1.07 11.27
C VAL A 125 -18.99 -1.35 12.47
N GLU A 126 -17.93 -2.14 12.26
CA GLU A 126 -16.92 -2.43 13.28
C GLU A 126 -15.97 -1.24 13.53
N CYS A 127 -15.77 -0.38 12.54
CA CYS A 127 -14.86 0.75 12.65
C CYS A 127 -15.42 1.88 13.54
N PRO A 128 -14.71 2.31 14.61
CA PRO A 128 -15.18 3.36 15.52
C PRO A 128 -15.21 4.76 14.89
N LYS A 129 -14.48 4.95 13.78
CA LYS A 129 -14.38 6.23 13.06
C LYS A 129 -15.51 6.45 12.05
N THR A 130 -16.33 5.44 11.81
CA THR A 130 -17.47 5.57 10.91
C THR A 130 -18.50 6.54 11.49
N PRO A 131 -18.97 7.53 10.70
CA PRO A 131 -20.03 8.42 11.13
C PRO A 131 -21.25 7.64 11.61
N LEU A 132 -21.69 7.91 12.84
CA LEU A 132 -22.77 7.17 13.50
C LEU A 132 -24.04 7.00 12.64
N PRO A 133 -24.55 8.03 11.93
CA PRO A 133 -25.73 7.88 11.09
C PRO A 133 -25.55 6.83 9.99
N LYS A 134 -24.35 6.77 9.40
CA LYS A 134 -24.05 5.80 8.34
C LYS A 134 -23.85 4.40 8.90
N ALA A 135 -23.18 4.28 10.04
CA ALA A 135 -23.01 2.99 10.73
C ALA A 135 -24.37 2.34 11.07
N LEU A 136 -25.33 3.11 11.58
CA LEU A 136 -26.67 2.60 11.90
C LEU A 136 -27.44 2.17 10.64
N ARG A 137 -27.31 2.91 9.54
CA ARG A 137 -27.89 2.52 8.25
C ARG A 137 -27.28 1.22 7.74
N PHE A 138 -25.96 1.07 7.81
CA PHE A 138 -25.29 -0.17 7.40
C PHE A 138 -25.68 -1.34 8.28
N LEU A 139 -25.79 -1.15 9.60
CA LEU A 139 -26.24 -2.16 10.55
C LEU A 139 -27.62 -2.74 10.16
N SER A 140 -28.56 -1.89 9.77
CA SER A 140 -29.90 -2.32 9.34
C SER A 140 -29.91 -3.14 8.04
N SER A 141 -28.83 -3.08 7.25
CA SER A 141 -28.67 -3.83 5.99
C SER A 141 -27.89 -5.14 6.15
N LEU A 142 -27.45 -5.47 7.37
CA LEU A 142 -26.69 -6.69 7.67
C LEU A 142 -27.60 -7.86 8.02
N ASN A 143 -27.05 -9.06 7.94
CA ASN A 143 -27.78 -10.28 8.28
C ASN A 143 -28.01 -10.40 9.78
N GLU A 144 -29.10 -11.06 10.17
CA GLU A 144 -29.48 -11.25 11.57
C GLU A 144 -28.40 -11.93 12.42
N LYS A 145 -27.65 -12.88 11.83
CA LYS A 145 -26.53 -13.55 12.51
C LYS A 145 -25.44 -12.55 12.92
N ASP A 146 -25.09 -11.62 12.03
CA ASP A 146 -24.08 -10.61 12.30
C ASP A 146 -24.61 -9.56 13.30
N ILE A 147 -25.88 -9.14 13.18
CA ILE A 147 -26.53 -8.24 14.16
C ILE A 147 -26.52 -8.87 15.56
N ALA A 148 -26.81 -10.17 15.68
CA ALA A 148 -26.71 -10.92 16.93
C ALA A 148 -25.29 -10.97 17.49
N GLY A 149 -24.28 -11.05 16.62
CA GLY A 149 -22.87 -10.93 17.01
C GLY A 149 -22.55 -9.54 17.58
N TYR A 150 -22.99 -8.47 16.92
CA TYR A 150 -22.75 -7.08 17.35
C TYR A 150 -23.47 -6.70 18.65
N ALA A 151 -24.66 -7.25 18.89
CA ALA A 151 -25.36 -7.07 20.15
C ALA A 151 -24.56 -7.57 21.37
N LYS A 152 -23.69 -8.58 21.17
CA LYS A 152 -22.86 -9.18 22.23
C LYS A 152 -21.43 -8.66 22.23
N SER A 153 -20.93 -8.20 21.08
CA SER A 153 -19.54 -7.76 20.92
C SER A 153 -19.26 -6.44 21.65
N LYS A 154 -18.09 -6.36 22.30
CA LYS A 154 -17.54 -5.14 22.92
C LYS A 154 -16.58 -4.37 22.02
N ASN A 155 -16.26 -4.93 20.84
CA ASN A 155 -15.29 -4.34 19.90
C ASN A 155 -15.90 -3.23 19.03
N ILE A 156 -17.19 -2.94 19.20
CA ILE A 156 -17.93 -1.94 18.42
C ILE A 156 -18.43 -0.81 19.31
N SER A 157 -18.82 0.31 18.71
CA SER A 157 -19.42 1.43 19.44
C SER A 157 -20.64 1.00 20.25
N SER A 158 -20.74 1.48 21.49
CA SER A 158 -21.82 1.16 22.44
C SER A 158 -23.20 1.48 21.87
N VAL A 159 -23.31 2.56 21.09
CA VAL A 159 -24.55 2.98 20.43
C VAL A 159 -24.97 1.96 19.37
N VAL A 160 -24.03 1.46 18.57
CA VAL A 160 -24.28 0.44 17.54
C VAL A 160 -24.71 -0.88 18.18
N SER A 161 -24.04 -1.30 19.27
CA SER A 161 -24.41 -2.51 20.03
C SER A 161 -25.82 -2.41 20.62
N THR A 162 -26.17 -1.24 21.19
CA THR A 162 -27.51 -0.99 21.74
C THR A 162 -28.59 -1.05 20.66
N GLN A 163 -28.34 -0.47 19.50
CA GLN A 163 -29.26 -0.53 18.38
C GLN A 163 -29.42 -1.95 17.84
N ALA A 164 -28.32 -2.72 17.74
CA ALA A 164 -28.36 -4.12 17.34
C ALA A 164 -29.23 -4.96 18.32
N ARG A 165 -29.10 -4.74 19.64
CA ARG A 165 -29.95 -5.39 20.65
C ARG A 165 -31.42 -5.08 20.46
N ARG A 166 -31.75 -3.79 20.23
CA ARG A 166 -33.13 -3.35 20.00
C ARG A 166 -33.75 -4.01 18.77
N MET A 167 -32.99 -4.12 17.67
CA MET A 167 -33.45 -4.78 16.45
C MET A 167 -33.78 -6.25 16.67
N ILE A 168 -32.97 -6.97 17.46
CA ILE A 168 -33.22 -8.38 17.79
C ILE A 168 -34.46 -8.55 18.67
N MET A 169 -34.66 -7.67 19.65
CA MET A 169 -35.83 -7.70 20.53
C MET A 169 -37.12 -7.44 19.76
N ASN A 170 -37.14 -6.42 18.89
CA ASN A 170 -38.30 -6.09 18.06
C ASN A 170 -38.68 -7.20 17.07
N LYS A 171 -37.74 -8.04 16.65
CA LYS A 171 -38.00 -9.14 15.71
C LYS A 171 -38.51 -10.43 16.38
N LYS A 172 -38.34 -10.54 17.70
CA LYS A 172 -38.83 -11.67 18.50
C LYS A 172 -40.20 -11.41 19.15
N SER A 173 -40.64 -10.16 19.17
CA SER A 173 -41.99 -9.77 19.59
C SER A 173 -42.95 -9.78 18.43
#